data_AF-A0A4P5P4E7-F1
#
_entry.id   AF-A0A4P5P4E7-F1
#
_cell.length_a   1.000
_cell.length_b   1.000
_cell.length_c   1.000
_cell.angle_alpha   90.00
_cell.angle_beta   90.00
_cell.angle_gamma   90.00
#
_symmetry.space_group_name_H-M   'P 1'
#
loop_
_entity.id
_entity.type
_entity.pdbx_description
1 polymer ?
#
loop_
_entity_poly.entity_id
_entity_poly.type
_entity_poly.pdbx_seq_one_letter_code
_entity_poly.pdbx_strand_id
1 'polypeptide(L)'
;MALKKIVMRAVEKEIEDYTNKMVDILKQEVHVKSGATRDAITKEKKGKAHFLAGVDVSKLKADPRNIGGVDYSVFYHDGHAAYTIRPRKAKALRWLGKDGKVHFAKSVRIPASAGDPFVARAVARRPNLK
;
A
#
# COMPACT_ATOMS: atom_id res chain seq x y z
N MET A 1 14.25 37.95 7.83
CA MET A 1 13.72 36.97 6.85
C MET A 1 14.73 35.91 6.39
N ALA A 2 16.04 36.21 6.27
CA ALA A 2 17.05 35.25 5.81
C ALA A 2 17.24 34.04 6.73
N LEU A 3 17.32 34.24 8.05
CA LEU A 3 17.52 33.17 9.04
C LEU A 3 16.40 32.12 8.99
N LYS A 4 15.13 32.56 8.94
CA LYS A 4 13.97 31.66 8.81
C LYS A 4 14.07 30.77 7.57
N LYS A 5 14.50 31.32 6.43
CA LYS A 5 14.66 30.56 5.18
C LYS A 5 15.78 29.53 5.28
N ILE A 6 16.88 29.87 5.96
CA ILE A 6 18.01 28.96 6.20
C ILE A 6 17.58 27.80 7.11
N VAL A 7 16.94 28.11 8.25
CA VAL A 7 16.46 27.10 9.21
C VAL A 7 15.45 26.16 8.55
N MET A 8 14.47 26.69 7.81
CA MET A 8 13.49 25.85 7.13
C MET A 8 14.12 24.91 6.09
N ARG A 9 15.16 25.34 5.38
CA ARG A 9 15.90 24.49 4.44
C ARG A 9 16.66 23.38 5.15
N ALA A 10 17.26 23.68 6.30
CA ALA A 10 17.97 22.68 7.09
C ALA A 10 17.00 21.60 7.60
N VAL A 11 15.88 22.02 8.20
CA VAL A 11 14.82 21.12 8.67
C VAL A 11 14.24 20.28 7.54
N GLU A 12 13.99 20.89 6.38
CA GLU A 12 13.48 20.18 5.21
C GLU A 12 14.44 19.08 4.72
N LYS A 13 15.75 19.36 4.70
CA LYS A 13 16.77 18.38 4.34
C LYS A 13 16.82 17.22 5.33
N GLU A 14 16.78 17.51 6.63
CA GLU A 14 16.82 16.49 7.67
C GLU A 14 15.59 15.57 7.62
N ILE A 15 14.40 16.13 7.41
CA ILE A 15 13.18 15.35 7.26
C ILE A 15 13.21 14.54 5.96
N GLU A 16 13.76 15.07 4.88
CA GLU A 16 13.94 14.32 3.64
C GLU A 16 14.88 13.12 3.83
N ASP A 17 16.01 13.32 4.53
CA ASP A 17 16.97 12.25 4.85
C ASP A 17 16.33 11.18 5.75
N TYR A 18 15.53 11.60 6.74
CA TYR A 18 14.75 10.70 7.57
C TYR A 18 13.74 9.89 6.73
N THR A 19 13.03 10.56 5.83
CA THR A 19 12.05 9.94 4.93
C THR A 19 12.70 8.91 4.02
N ASN A 20 13.90 9.20 3.48
CA ASN A 20 14.66 8.24 2.66
C ASN A 20 14.98 6.97 3.45
N LYS A 21 15.48 7.11 4.69
CA LYS A 21 15.74 5.96 5.57
C LYS A 21 14.47 5.16 5.87
N MET A 22 13.35 5.84 6.09
CA MET A 22 12.06 5.16 6.30
C MET A 22 11.61 4.40 5.05
N VAL A 23 11.78 4.96 3.85
CA VAL A 23 11.49 4.27 2.58
C VAL A 23 12.35 3.01 2.43
N ASP A 24 13.63 3.08 2.79
CA ASP A 24 14.52 1.91 2.74
C ASP A 24 14.07 0.82 3.73
N ILE A 25 13.69 1.19 4.95
CA ILE A 25 13.15 0.25 5.94
C ILE A 25 11.84 -0.37 5.44
N LEU A 26 10.93 0.43 4.88
CA LEU A 26 9.67 -0.08 4.28
C LEU A 26 9.96 -1.12 3.19
N LYS A 27 10.96 -0.85 2.32
CA LYS A 27 11.38 -1.78 1.26
C LYS A 27 12.06 -3.05 1.76
N GLN A 28 12.65 -3.02 2.96
CA GLN A 28 13.23 -4.19 3.61
C GLN A 28 12.17 -5.06 4.30
N GLU A 29 11.15 -4.43 4.89
CA GLU A 29 10.09 -5.10 5.64
C GLU A 29 9.01 -5.72 4.76
N VAL A 30 8.78 -5.16 3.56
CA VAL A 30 7.77 -5.66 2.63
C VAL A 30 8.13 -7.06 2.15
N HIS A 31 7.15 -7.97 2.18
CA HIS A 31 7.35 -9.30 1.64
C HIS A 31 7.54 -9.27 0.12
N VAL A 32 8.63 -9.85 -0.38
CA VAL A 32 8.98 -9.84 -1.81
C VAL A 32 8.61 -11.17 -2.46
N LYS A 33 7.41 -11.24 -3.03
CA LYS A 33 7.03 -12.34 -3.92
C LYS A 33 7.42 -12.06 -5.37
N SER A 34 6.98 -10.91 -5.91
CA SER A 34 7.31 -10.47 -7.27
C SER A 34 8.15 -9.18 -7.31
N GLY A 35 8.24 -8.47 -6.19
CA GLY A 35 8.89 -7.15 -6.09
C GLY A 35 8.00 -5.95 -6.46
N ALA A 36 6.80 -6.17 -7.02
CA ALA A 36 5.91 -5.09 -7.45
C ALA A 36 5.56 -4.12 -6.29
N THR A 37 5.17 -4.65 -5.13
CA THR A 37 4.86 -3.82 -3.95
C THR A 37 6.07 -3.04 -3.47
N ARG A 38 7.26 -3.66 -3.45
CA ARG A 38 8.51 -3.01 -3.02
C ARG A 38 8.88 -1.84 -3.93
N ASP A 39 8.74 -2.03 -5.23
CA ASP A 39 9.10 -1.01 -6.23
C ASP A 39 8.04 0.10 -6.31
N ALA A 40 6.81 -0.19 -5.86
CA ALA A 40 5.74 0.79 -5.67
C ALA A 40 5.87 1.60 -4.37
N ILE A 41 6.80 1.28 -3.47
CA ILE A 41 7.05 2.12 -2.28
C ILE A 41 7.76 3.40 -2.72
N THR A 42 7.09 4.53 -2.52
CA THR A 42 7.60 5.85 -2.88
C THR A 42 7.43 6.85 -1.73
N LYS A 43 8.05 8.01 -1.89
CA LYS A 43 7.82 9.18 -1.06
C LYS A 43 7.15 10.28 -1.88
N GLU A 44 6.25 11.03 -1.26
CA GLU A 44 5.58 12.18 -1.85
C GLU A 44 5.76 13.39 -0.94
N LYS A 45 6.17 14.52 -1.51
CA LYS A 45 6.27 15.79 -0.77
C LYS A 45 4.92 16.49 -0.78
N LYS A 46 4.27 16.61 0.38
CA LYS A 46 2.98 17.31 0.54
C LYS A 46 3.13 18.79 0.88
N GLY A 47 4.28 19.18 1.43
CA GLY A 47 4.51 20.57 1.83
C GLY A 47 5.95 20.84 2.23
N LYS A 48 6.21 22.03 2.77
CA LYS A 48 7.50 22.37 3.37
C LYS A 48 7.71 21.45 4.56
N ALA A 49 8.80 20.69 4.57
CA ALA A 49 9.11 19.78 5.67
C ALA A 49 8.03 18.70 5.94
N HIS A 50 7.21 18.36 4.94
CA HIS A 50 6.18 17.32 5.08
C HIS A 50 6.25 16.34 3.90
N PHE A 51 6.61 15.10 4.21
CA PHE A 51 6.68 13.99 3.28
C PHE A 51 5.79 12.85 3.75
N LEU A 52 5.16 12.18 2.80
CA LEU A 52 4.52 10.89 2.99
C LEU A 52 5.42 9.81 2.40
N ALA A 53 5.52 8.67 3.07
CA ALA A 53 6.19 7.48 2.54
C ALA A 53 5.24 6.30 2.66
N GLY A 54 5.07 5.54 1.57
CA GLY A 54 4.11 4.45 1.53
C GLY A 54 4.02 3.81 0.15
N VAL A 55 3.00 2.98 -0.04
CA VAL A 55 2.75 2.31 -1.31
C VAL A 55 1.98 3.24 -2.24
N ASP A 56 2.55 3.51 -3.41
CA ASP A 56 1.85 4.16 -4.51
C ASP A 56 0.97 3.13 -5.22
N VAL A 57 -0.33 3.19 -4.92
CA VAL A 57 -1.35 2.28 -5.45
C VAL A 57 -1.43 2.35 -6.98
N SER A 58 -1.24 3.53 -7.56
CA SER A 58 -1.30 3.72 -9.02
C SER A 58 -0.12 3.02 -9.69
N LYS A 59 1.09 3.16 -9.14
CA LYS A 59 2.26 2.41 -9.61
C LYS A 59 2.09 0.91 -9.43
N LEU A 60 1.57 0.47 -8.28
CA LEU A 60 1.36 -0.96 -8.01
C LEU A 60 0.37 -1.58 -9.00
N LYS A 61 -0.72 -0.89 -9.35
CA LYS A 61 -1.70 -1.36 -10.33
C LYS A 61 -1.17 -1.35 -11.77
N ALA A 62 -0.28 -0.43 -12.09
CA ALA A 62 0.35 -0.35 -13.41
C ALA A 62 1.47 -1.37 -13.62
N ASP A 63 2.01 -1.98 -12.55
CA ASP A 63 3.11 -2.94 -12.65
C ASP A 63 2.64 -4.27 -13.27
N PRO A 64 3.24 -4.74 -14.39
CA PRO A 64 2.86 -6.01 -15.03
C PRO A 64 3.04 -7.23 -14.13
N ARG A 65 3.90 -7.16 -13.11
CA ARG A 65 4.12 -8.24 -12.13
C ARG A 65 2.99 -8.32 -11.10
N ASN A 66 2.09 -7.33 -11.05
CA ASN A 66 0.88 -7.34 -10.24
C ASN A 66 -0.27 -8.05 -10.97
N ILE A 67 -0.07 -9.32 -11.30
CA ILE A 67 -1.01 -10.15 -12.09
C ILE A 67 -2.41 -10.21 -11.45
N GLY A 68 -2.48 -10.12 -10.12
CA GLY A 68 -3.73 -10.15 -9.37
C GLY A 68 -4.46 -8.81 -9.27
N GLY A 69 -3.90 -7.71 -9.81
CA GLY A 69 -4.45 -6.37 -9.60
C GLY A 69 -4.53 -5.99 -8.13
N VAL A 70 -3.58 -6.51 -7.33
CA VAL A 70 -3.55 -6.34 -5.87
C VAL A 70 -3.48 -4.86 -5.55
N ASP A 71 -4.38 -4.44 -4.66
CA ASP A 71 -4.43 -3.11 -4.10
C ASP A 71 -3.94 -3.16 -2.66
N TYR A 72 -3.02 -2.27 -2.27
CA TYR A 72 -2.55 -2.17 -0.89
C TYR A 72 -3.60 -1.45 -0.04
N SER A 73 -4.67 -2.17 0.25
CA SER A 73 -5.81 -1.71 1.05
C SER A 73 -5.69 -2.15 2.51
N VAL A 74 -6.57 -1.63 3.36
CA VAL A 74 -6.68 -2.05 4.77
C VAL A 74 -6.81 -3.57 4.90
N PHE A 75 -7.55 -4.21 4.01
CA PHE A 75 -7.69 -5.67 4.01
C PHE A 75 -6.39 -6.42 3.66
N TYR A 76 -5.47 -5.79 2.93
CA TYR A 76 -4.15 -6.35 2.69
C TYR A 76 -3.22 -6.14 3.90
N HIS A 77 -3.28 -4.97 4.53
CA HIS A 77 -2.47 -4.64 5.70
C HIS A 77 -2.90 -5.46 6.94
N ASP A 78 -4.18 -5.44 7.28
CA ASP A 78 -4.73 -6.06 8.50
C ASP A 78 -5.21 -7.49 8.26
N GLY A 79 -5.43 -7.88 7.00
CA GLY A 79 -6.09 -9.13 6.67
C GLY A 79 -7.61 -9.02 6.84
N HIS A 80 -8.28 -10.18 6.79
CA HIS A 80 -9.70 -10.27 7.12
C HIS A 80 -10.10 -11.69 7.52
N ALA A 81 -11.14 -11.78 8.36
CA ALA A 81 -11.83 -13.03 8.63
C ALA A 81 -12.51 -13.57 7.36
N ALA A 82 -12.86 -14.85 7.35
CA ALA A 82 -13.68 -15.41 6.29
C ALA A 82 -15.10 -14.84 6.37
N TYR A 83 -15.65 -14.42 5.24
CA TYR A 83 -17.04 -13.92 5.18
C TYR A 83 -17.72 -14.34 3.88
N THR A 84 -19.05 -14.26 3.87
CA THR A 84 -19.85 -14.61 2.70
C THR A 84 -20.63 -13.39 2.24
N ILE A 85 -20.43 -13.00 0.98
CA ILE A 85 -21.20 -11.94 0.34
C ILE A 85 -22.49 -12.55 -0.20
N ARG A 86 -23.63 -12.03 0.25
CA ARG A 86 -24.95 -12.37 -0.28
C ARG A 86 -25.53 -11.16 -1.02
N PRO A 87 -25.99 -11.32 -2.27
CA PRO A 87 -26.57 -10.22 -3.02
C PRO A 87 -27.94 -9.85 -2.44
N ARG A 88 -28.19 -8.55 -2.24
CA ARG A 88 -29.53 -8.05 -1.87
C ARG A 88 -30.52 -8.10 -3.04
N LYS A 89 -30.03 -7.90 -4.26
CA LYS A 89 -30.81 -8.00 -5.51
C LYS A 89 -30.36 -9.22 -6.28
N ALA A 90 -31.31 -9.98 -6.82
CA ALA A 90 -31.00 -11.09 -7.72
C ALA A 90 -30.06 -10.61 -8.85
N LYS A 91 -29.11 -11.46 -9.24
CA LYS A 91 -28.15 -11.23 -10.35
C LYS A 91 -27.07 -10.15 -10.12
N ALA A 92 -26.94 -9.58 -8.92
CA ALA A 92 -25.91 -8.59 -8.63
C ALA A 92 -24.48 -9.17 -8.60
N LEU A 93 -24.33 -10.42 -8.12
CA LEU A 93 -23.05 -11.14 -8.17
C LEU A 93 -22.95 -11.84 -9.52
N ARG A 94 -22.08 -11.32 -10.38
CA ARG A 94 -21.84 -11.88 -11.71
C ARG A 94 -20.38 -11.71 -12.13
N TRP A 95 -19.89 -12.62 -12.97
CA TRP A 95 -18.58 -12.52 -13.59
C TRP A 95 -18.63 -13.02 -15.03
N LEU A 96 -17.70 -12.55 -15.86
CA LEU A 96 -17.49 -13.08 -17.19
C LEU A 96 -16.62 -14.34 -17.08
N GLY A 97 -17.15 -15.47 -17.51
CA GLY A 97 -16.39 -16.71 -17.55
C GLY A 97 -15.39 -16.71 -18.71
N LYS A 98 -14.42 -17.63 -18.67
CA LYS A 98 -13.48 -17.86 -19.78
C LYS A 98 -14.18 -18.31 -21.07
N ASP A 99 -15.44 -18.74 -20.97
CA ASP A 99 -16.35 -19.10 -22.06
C ASP A 99 -17.06 -17.90 -22.70
N GLY A 100 -16.76 -16.67 -22.24
CA GLY A 100 -17.40 -15.44 -22.73
C GLY A 100 -18.84 -15.24 -22.25
N LYS A 101 -19.35 -16.11 -21.37
CA LYS A 101 -20.71 -16.00 -20.82
C LYS A 101 -20.70 -15.33 -19.45
N VAL A 102 -21.81 -14.67 -19.13
CA VAL A 102 -22.00 -14.07 -17.80
C VAL A 102 -22.58 -15.12 -16.86
N HIS A 103 -21.84 -15.45 -15.82
CA HIS A 103 -22.25 -16.37 -14.76
C HIS A 103 -22.76 -15.59 -13.55
N PHE A 104 -23.73 -16.15 -12.84
CA PHE A 104 -24.33 -15.53 -11.65
C PHE A 104 -24.12 -16.40 -10.41
N ALA A 105 -23.84 -15.77 -9.27
CA ALA A 105 -23.71 -16.45 -7.98
C ALA A 105 -24.87 -16.09 -7.03
N LYS A 106 -25.36 -17.10 -6.30
CA LYS A 106 -26.26 -16.90 -5.15
C LYS A 106 -25.52 -16.31 -3.95
N SER A 107 -24.23 -16.63 -3.80
CA SER A 107 -23.35 -16.10 -2.77
C SER A 107 -21.89 -16.31 -3.17
N VAL A 108 -20.99 -15.48 -2.65
CA VAL A 108 -19.55 -15.65 -2.81
C VAL A 108 -18.93 -15.80 -1.43
N ARG A 109 -18.21 -16.89 -1.19
CA ARG A 109 -17.43 -17.09 0.03
C ARG A 109 -16.02 -16.54 -0.20
N ILE A 110 -15.64 -15.58 0.64
CA ILE A 110 -14.29 -15.04 0.70
C ILE A 110 -13.57 -15.76 1.86
N PRO A 111 -12.47 -16.50 1.60
CA PRO A 111 -11.71 -17.17 2.65
C PRO A 111 -11.06 -16.15 3.60
N ALA A 112 -10.56 -16.59 4.75
CA ALA A 112 -9.78 -15.70 5.62
C ALA A 112 -8.41 -15.42 4.96
N SER A 113 -7.88 -14.21 5.18
CA SER A 113 -6.52 -13.86 4.79
C SER A 113 -5.79 -13.30 6.00
N ALA A 114 -4.57 -13.79 6.23
CA ALA A 114 -3.63 -13.09 7.11
C ALA A 114 -3.16 -11.82 6.39
N GLY A 115 -3.14 -10.69 7.11
CA GLY A 115 -2.58 -9.45 6.59
C GLY A 115 -1.05 -9.48 6.57
N ASP A 116 -0.45 -8.54 5.84
CA ASP A 116 0.97 -8.24 5.93
C ASP A 116 1.20 -6.79 6.41
N PRO A 117 1.23 -6.58 7.74
CA PRO A 117 1.37 -5.25 8.33
C PRO A 117 2.84 -4.79 8.35
N PHE A 118 3.52 -4.84 7.20
CA PHE A 118 4.94 -4.47 7.09
C PHE A 118 5.20 -3.00 7.43
N VAL A 119 4.20 -2.12 7.24
CA VAL A 119 4.29 -0.71 7.62
C VAL A 119 4.44 -0.58 9.14
N ALA A 120 3.68 -1.35 9.91
CA ALA A 120 3.80 -1.35 11.36
C ALA A 120 5.19 -1.84 11.81
N ARG A 121 5.73 -2.88 11.15
CA ARG A 121 7.10 -3.37 11.41
C ARG A 121 8.16 -2.31 11.06
N ALA A 122 7.99 -1.61 9.95
CA ALA A 122 8.89 -0.54 9.54
C ALA A 122 8.88 0.64 10.52
N VAL A 123 7.70 1.02 11.03
CA VAL A 123 7.56 2.07 12.06
C VAL A 123 8.22 1.66 13.37
N ALA A 124 8.15 0.38 13.74
CA ALA A 124 8.86 -0.13 14.92
C ALA A 124 10.39 -0.07 14.76
N ARG A 125 10.90 -0.21 13.53
CA ARG A 125 12.33 -0.09 13.17
C ARG A 125 12.77 1.34 12.83
N ARG A 126 11.94 2.35 13.09
CA ARG A 126 12.23 3.72 12.66
C ARG A 126 13.60 4.21 13.16
N PRO A 127 14.33 5.02 12.36
CA PRO A 127 15.57 5.60 12.80
C PRO A 127 15.33 6.50 14.03
N ASN A 128 16.30 6.53 14.94
CA ASN A 128 16.31 7.54 16.00
C ASN A 128 16.63 8.90 15.37
N LEU A 129 15.83 9.91 15.71
CA LEU A 129 16.18 11.31 15.48
C LEU A 129 17.31 11.65 16.46
N LYS A 130 18.41 12.20 15.93
CA LYS A 130 19.55 12.62 16.74
C LYS A 130 19.44 14.09 17.11
#